data_AF-A0A9D2JVX5-F1
#
_entry.id   AF-A0A9D2JVX5-F1
#
_cell.length_a   1.000
_cell.length_b   1.000
_cell.length_c   1.000
_cell.angle_alpha   90.00
_cell.angle_beta   90.00
_cell.angle_gamma   90.00
#
_symmetry.space_group_name_H-M   'P 1'
#
loop_
_entity.id
_entity.type
_entity.pdbx_description
1 polymer ?
#
loop_
_entity_poly.entity_id
_entity_poly.type
_entity_poly.pdbx_seq_one_letter_code
_entity_poly.pdbx_strand_id
1 'polypeptide(L)'
;MLKLNDLNMKRKLVIPITFIVYLIAMIVMFFGVQEYIKNKDNRLRVEIHDKIDDIFAHQEQFVDIAYSGYNVGYEKIGIPRKPQQVGRQDEKTKELLGDLYKQRQNDWKENYGDLYKMYRVFYKRSDWAGPFDYEDGWNLVIIKHDYEGVYVNWFFPYAVGYKKQDYQWEYSYLPSVESAVNETFEFFTSNPKSQFYKDFEKGSFARVWAQINDAENEYYYMAKDENRRFWHSGVNGLFESHINLDDNSSPFQYGYMHNGYYRVFTALTQPQTYTIKKYAWNPDEQDKKNLWKYWSIGLTLLLLLIIIPSGIINRKHNKEKEESLYDKLKRLCNPVNFISGDNYDKDKVDKANAIFKRLTEITPEDKDALDEIRHLAVLELGINLINNDVVEELKRKVNPKNFISPYNAEKLALANELYAIITKKELTYSELEYVREKSKIL
;
A
#
# COMPACT_ATOMS: atom_id res chain seq x y z
N MET A 1 -41.15 15.22 -33.39
CA MET A 1 -40.05 15.19 -34.39
C MET A 1 -38.65 15.31 -33.79
N LEU A 2 -38.38 16.21 -32.82
CA LEU A 2 -37.05 16.32 -32.17
C LEU A 2 -36.61 15.07 -31.37
N LYS A 3 -37.55 14.30 -30.78
CA LYS A 3 -37.22 13.13 -29.93
C LYS A 3 -36.66 11.91 -30.68
N LEU A 4 -37.01 11.67 -31.94
CA LEU A 4 -36.51 10.50 -32.69
C LEU A 4 -35.11 10.76 -33.30
N ASN A 5 -34.87 11.98 -33.78
CA ASN A 5 -33.59 12.41 -34.34
C ASN A 5 -32.43 12.36 -33.32
N ASP A 6 -32.76 12.60 -32.06
CA ASP A 6 -31.81 12.55 -30.95
C ASP A 6 -31.44 11.09 -30.59
N LEU A 7 -32.38 10.15 -30.69
CA LEU A 7 -32.17 8.74 -30.36
C LEU A 7 -31.18 8.03 -31.30
N ASN A 8 -31.19 8.34 -32.59
CA ASN A 8 -30.36 7.64 -33.57
C ASN A 8 -28.93 8.18 -33.65
N MET A 9 -28.76 9.50 -33.47
CA MET A 9 -27.45 10.12 -33.34
C MET A 9 -26.77 9.70 -32.02
N LYS A 10 -27.55 9.55 -30.94
CA LYS A 10 -27.08 8.95 -29.68
C LYS A 10 -26.56 7.53 -29.88
N ARG A 11 -27.27 6.65 -30.60
CA ARG A 11 -26.88 5.23 -30.82
C ARG A 11 -25.53 5.06 -31.52
N LYS A 12 -25.24 5.82 -32.58
CA LYS A 12 -23.93 5.76 -33.27
C LYS A 12 -22.78 6.25 -32.39
N LEU A 13 -23.05 7.14 -31.42
CA LEU A 13 -22.07 7.69 -30.50
C LEU A 13 -21.89 6.88 -29.21
N VAL A 14 -22.81 5.96 -28.87
CA VAL A 14 -22.72 5.15 -27.63
C VAL A 14 -21.42 4.35 -27.58
N ILE A 15 -21.08 3.63 -28.64
CA ILE A 15 -19.88 2.78 -28.68
C ILE A 15 -18.59 3.63 -28.48
N PRO A 16 -18.33 4.68 -29.28
CA PRO A 16 -17.12 5.49 -29.09
C PRO A 16 -17.08 6.21 -27.74
N ILE A 17 -18.22 6.72 -27.24
CA ILE A 17 -18.28 7.34 -25.90
C ILE A 17 -17.96 6.30 -24.82
N THR A 18 -18.46 5.07 -24.94
CA THR A 18 -18.20 3.99 -23.96
C THR A 18 -16.71 3.66 -23.90
N PHE A 19 -16.02 3.62 -25.04
CA PHE A 19 -14.56 3.45 -25.07
C PHE A 19 -13.81 4.62 -24.42
N ILE A 20 -14.23 5.86 -24.65
CA ILE A 20 -13.65 7.04 -23.99
C ILE A 20 -13.83 6.95 -22.47
N VAL A 21 -15.04 6.63 -22.01
CA VAL A 21 -15.35 6.47 -20.58
C VAL A 21 -14.52 5.32 -19.99
N TYR A 22 -14.37 4.21 -20.70
CA TYR A 22 -13.52 3.10 -20.27
C TYR A 22 -12.06 3.51 -20.12
N LEU A 23 -11.50 4.26 -21.07
CA LEU A 23 -10.12 4.78 -20.97
C LEU A 23 -9.96 5.71 -19.77
N ILE A 24 -10.91 6.62 -19.55
CA ILE A 24 -10.91 7.49 -18.36
C ILE A 24 -10.99 6.65 -17.09
N ALA A 25 -11.87 5.64 -17.05
CA ALA A 25 -12.00 4.75 -15.90
C ALA A 25 -10.72 3.95 -15.62
N MET A 26 -10.00 3.49 -16.66
CA MET A 26 -8.70 2.84 -16.51
C MET A 26 -7.65 3.77 -15.90
N ILE A 27 -7.62 5.05 -16.29
CA ILE A 27 -6.73 6.05 -15.70
C ILE A 27 -7.11 6.33 -14.24
N VAL A 28 -8.40 6.51 -13.95
CA VAL A 28 -8.88 6.73 -12.57
C VAL A 28 -8.55 5.50 -11.70
N MET A 29 -8.75 4.29 -12.22
CA MET A 29 -8.38 3.05 -11.56
C MET A 29 -6.87 2.98 -11.31
N PHE A 30 -6.03 3.44 -12.26
CA PHE A 30 -4.58 3.51 -12.07
C PHE A 30 -4.24 4.23 -10.76
N PHE A 31 -4.70 5.47 -10.64
CA PHE A 31 -4.42 6.30 -9.47
C PHE A 31 -5.11 5.81 -8.21
N GLY A 32 -6.35 5.32 -8.33
CA GLY A 32 -7.11 4.75 -7.22
C GLY A 32 -6.39 3.57 -6.57
N VAL A 33 -5.79 2.67 -7.37
CA VAL A 33 -5.03 1.54 -6.81
C VAL A 33 -3.74 2.02 -6.13
N GLN A 34 -3.03 3.02 -6.68
CA GLN A 34 -1.84 3.56 -5.99
C GLN A 34 -2.20 4.13 -4.62
N GLU A 35 -3.26 4.94 -4.57
CA GLU A 35 -3.69 5.60 -3.32
C GLU A 35 -4.23 4.57 -2.31
N TYR A 36 -4.96 3.56 -2.78
CA TYR A 36 -5.42 2.45 -1.94
C TYR A 36 -4.25 1.69 -1.31
N ILE A 37 -3.24 1.32 -2.11
CA ILE A 37 -2.07 0.60 -1.60
C ILE A 37 -1.26 1.45 -0.63
N LYS A 38 -1.10 2.75 -0.91
CA LYS A 38 -0.44 3.69 0.00
C LYS A 38 -1.17 3.79 1.33
N ASN A 39 -2.50 3.90 1.32
CA ASN A 39 -3.31 3.94 2.54
C ASN A 39 -3.27 2.62 3.31
N LYS A 40 -3.28 1.48 2.60
CA LYS A 40 -3.07 0.16 3.22
C LYS A 40 -1.68 0.05 3.86
N ASP A 41 -0.62 0.47 3.16
CA ASP A 41 0.75 0.48 3.66
C ASP A 41 0.90 1.32 4.92
N ASN A 42 0.36 2.54 4.93
CA ASN A 42 0.35 3.41 6.11
C ASN A 42 -0.42 2.79 7.27
N ARG A 43 -1.62 2.24 7.02
CA ARG A 43 -2.42 1.57 8.04
C ARG A 43 -1.68 0.38 8.65
N LEU A 44 -1.08 -0.47 7.82
CA LEU A 44 -0.32 -1.63 8.29
C LEU A 44 0.96 -1.22 9.03
N ARG A 45 1.61 -0.13 8.62
CA ARG A 45 2.75 0.42 9.37
C ARG A 45 2.31 0.87 10.77
N VAL A 46 1.24 1.64 10.87
CA VAL A 46 0.68 2.06 12.17
C VAL A 46 0.27 0.84 12.99
N GLU A 47 -0.41 -0.13 12.40
CA GLU A 47 -0.83 -1.36 13.09
C GLU A 47 0.33 -2.12 13.74
N ILE A 48 1.48 -2.25 13.07
CA ILE A 48 2.63 -2.93 13.68
C ILE A 48 3.30 -2.07 14.77
N HIS A 49 3.34 -0.75 14.62
CA HIS A 49 3.81 0.13 15.69
C HIS A 49 2.91 0.03 16.93
N ASP A 50 1.59 0.11 16.74
CA ASP A 50 0.60 -0.04 17.82
C ASP A 50 0.73 -1.41 18.50
N LYS A 51 0.91 -2.50 17.73
CA LYS A 51 1.17 -3.84 18.27
C LYS A 51 2.42 -3.88 19.16
N ILE A 52 3.52 -3.25 18.74
CA ILE A 52 4.74 -3.19 19.55
C ILE A 52 4.50 -2.34 20.80
N ASP A 53 3.87 -1.18 20.70
CA ASP A 53 3.58 -0.31 21.85
C ASP A 53 2.64 -0.99 22.87
N ASP A 54 1.66 -1.76 22.39
CA ASP A 54 0.73 -2.53 23.21
C ASP A 54 1.44 -3.66 23.98
N ILE A 55 2.44 -4.33 23.38
CA ILE A 55 3.26 -5.35 24.06
C ILE A 55 3.93 -4.78 25.30
N PHE A 56 4.34 -3.51 25.20
CA PHE A 56 4.98 -2.82 26.31
C PHE A 56 4.00 -2.19 27.31
N ALA A 57 2.69 -2.27 27.05
CA ALA A 57 1.63 -1.73 27.92
C ALA A 57 1.90 -0.28 28.36
N HIS A 58 2.42 0.54 27.43
CA HIS A 58 2.85 1.93 27.66
C HIS A 58 4.01 2.12 28.66
N GLN A 59 4.80 1.08 28.95
CA GLN A 59 6.06 1.18 29.68
C GLN A 59 7.23 1.33 28.71
N GLU A 60 8.13 2.27 28.95
CA GLU A 60 9.27 2.50 28.04
C GLU A 60 10.31 1.36 28.08
N GLN A 61 10.34 0.58 29.18
CA GLN A 61 11.32 -0.49 29.37
C GLN A 61 10.84 -1.57 30.34
N PHE A 62 11.37 -2.78 30.16
CA PHE A 62 11.34 -3.86 31.14
C PHE A 62 12.77 -4.28 31.51
N VAL A 63 12.94 -4.68 32.76
CA VAL A 63 14.18 -5.24 33.31
C VAL A 63 13.88 -6.62 33.86
N ASP A 64 14.65 -7.61 33.43
CA ASP A 64 14.52 -9.01 33.87
C ASP A 64 15.89 -9.58 34.27
N ILE A 65 15.86 -10.71 34.96
CA ILE A 65 17.04 -11.49 35.31
C ILE A 65 17.41 -12.37 34.11
N ALA A 66 18.56 -12.09 33.49
CA ALA A 66 19.13 -13.02 32.51
C ALA A 66 19.70 -14.25 33.22
N TYR A 67 20.42 -14.03 34.33
CA TYR A 67 20.82 -15.04 35.31
C TYR A 67 21.29 -14.36 36.60
N SER A 68 21.31 -15.11 37.70
CA SER A 68 21.77 -14.64 39.01
C SER A 68 22.22 -15.83 39.86
N GLY A 69 23.12 -15.58 40.81
CA GLY A 69 23.56 -16.59 41.79
C GLY A 69 24.72 -17.46 41.30
N TYR A 70 25.45 -16.98 40.30
CA TYR A 70 26.72 -17.55 39.89
C TYR A 70 27.83 -17.14 40.85
N ASN A 71 28.94 -17.87 40.82
CA ASN A 71 30.12 -17.53 41.63
C ASN A 71 30.60 -16.12 41.23
N VAL A 72 31.28 -15.44 42.15
CA VAL A 72 31.88 -14.13 41.87
C VAL A 72 33.39 -14.27 41.88
N GLY A 73 33.95 -14.49 40.70
CA GLY A 73 35.38 -14.49 40.45
C GLY A 73 35.90 -13.08 40.29
N TYR A 74 37.07 -12.82 40.86
CA TYR A 74 37.66 -11.49 40.83
C TYR A 74 39.17 -11.51 40.99
N GLU A 75 39.80 -10.44 40.52
CA GLU A 75 41.22 -10.22 40.72
C GLU A 75 41.49 -8.81 41.25
N LYS A 76 42.58 -8.66 42.00
CA LYS A 76 42.98 -7.36 42.54
C LYS A 76 43.61 -6.53 41.42
N ILE A 77 43.10 -5.31 41.23
CA ILE A 77 43.61 -4.36 40.24
C ILE A 77 44.07 -3.06 40.90
N GLY A 78 44.92 -2.30 40.21
CA GLY A 78 45.29 -0.97 40.64
C GLY A 78 44.15 0.03 40.44
N ILE A 79 43.98 0.96 41.38
CA ILE A 79 43.07 2.10 41.20
C ILE A 79 43.57 2.93 40.00
N PRO A 80 42.69 3.37 39.08
CA PRO A 80 43.09 4.18 37.94
C PRO A 80 43.91 5.40 38.35
N ARG A 81 44.95 5.72 37.59
CA ARG A 81 45.77 6.89 37.89
C ARG A 81 44.97 8.17 37.64
N LYS A 82 45.13 9.15 38.54
CA LYS A 82 44.56 10.48 38.37
C LYS A 82 45.02 11.08 37.02
N PRO A 83 44.12 11.61 36.18
CA PRO A 83 44.49 12.28 34.94
C PRO A 83 45.50 13.39 35.19
N GLN A 84 46.60 13.36 34.44
CA GLN A 84 47.65 14.39 34.48
C GLN A 84 47.57 15.27 33.24
N GLN A 85 47.89 16.56 33.40
CA GLN A 85 47.84 17.53 32.32
C GLN A 85 49.04 17.29 31.42
N VAL A 86 48.79 17.09 30.13
CA VAL A 86 49.85 16.76 29.17
C VAL A 86 50.51 18.06 28.68
N GLY A 87 51.77 18.28 29.09
CA GLY A 87 52.73 19.20 28.46
C GLY A 87 52.39 20.71 28.44
N ARG A 88 53.32 21.51 27.89
CA ARG A 88 53.09 22.93 27.60
C ARG A 88 52.04 23.05 26.49
N GLN A 89 50.86 23.55 26.84
CA GLN A 89 49.79 23.87 25.90
C GLN A 89 49.82 25.38 25.58
N ASP A 90 49.57 25.74 24.32
CA ASP A 90 49.34 27.14 23.93
C ASP A 90 48.02 27.67 24.54
N GLU A 91 47.83 28.99 24.57
CA GLU A 91 46.67 29.62 25.22
C GLU A 91 45.34 29.13 24.63
N LYS A 92 45.28 28.92 23.32
CA LYS A 92 44.09 28.44 22.60
C LYS A 92 43.74 26.99 22.94
N THR A 93 44.74 26.13 23.09
CA THR A 93 44.56 24.73 23.52
C THR A 93 44.19 24.63 25.00
N LYS A 94 44.71 25.53 25.85
CA LYS A 94 44.31 25.61 27.26
C LYS A 94 42.85 26.04 27.43
N GLU A 95 42.36 26.95 26.61
CA GLU A 95 40.96 27.37 26.62
C GLU A 95 40.04 26.24 26.16
N LEU A 96 40.38 25.55 25.06
CA LEU A 96 39.55 24.48 24.49
C LEU A 96 39.59 23.15 25.29
N LEU A 97 40.76 22.75 25.80
CA LEU A 97 40.95 21.48 26.51
C LEU A 97 40.92 21.62 28.03
N GLY A 98 40.97 22.84 28.57
CA GLY A 98 41.02 23.11 30.00
C GLY A 98 39.78 22.58 30.72
N ASP A 99 38.60 22.80 30.15
CA ASP A 99 37.34 22.35 30.73
C ASP A 99 37.15 20.83 30.59
N LEU A 100 37.54 20.24 29.45
CA LEU A 100 37.57 18.78 29.27
C LEU A 100 38.54 18.08 30.24
N TYR A 101 39.65 18.73 30.58
CA TYR A 101 40.60 18.20 31.56
C TYR A 101 40.05 18.30 32.99
N LYS A 102 39.45 19.43 33.36
CA LYS A 102 38.76 19.60 34.66
C LYS A 102 37.65 18.57 34.81
N GLN A 103 36.84 18.35 33.77
CA GLN A 103 35.79 17.33 33.77
C GLN A 103 36.36 15.95 34.05
N ARG A 104 37.40 15.51 33.31
CA ARG A 104 38.06 14.22 33.57
C ARG A 104 38.65 14.09 34.98
N GLN A 105 39.17 15.17 35.55
CA GLN A 105 39.65 15.16 36.93
C GLN A 105 38.52 15.03 37.94
N ASN A 106 37.40 15.71 37.72
CA ASN A 106 36.21 15.62 38.55
C ASN A 106 35.62 14.20 38.49
N ASP A 107 35.45 13.65 37.28
CA ASP A 107 34.97 12.29 37.06
C ASP A 107 35.88 11.27 37.76
N TRP A 108 37.20 11.43 37.66
CA TRP A 108 38.13 10.56 38.37
C TRP A 108 38.01 10.69 39.88
N LYS A 109 37.89 11.92 40.39
CA LYS A 109 37.79 12.17 41.84
C LYS A 109 36.50 11.57 42.41
N GLU A 110 35.39 11.71 41.70
CA GLU A 110 34.10 11.14 42.08
C GLU A 110 34.12 9.61 42.06
N ASN A 111 34.65 9.01 40.99
CA ASN A 111 34.64 7.57 40.82
C ASN A 111 35.70 6.84 41.67
N TYR A 112 36.87 7.44 41.88
CA TYR A 112 38.04 6.74 42.41
C TYR A 112 38.76 7.45 43.58
N GLY A 113 38.48 8.72 43.85
CA GLY A 113 39.28 9.53 44.79
C GLY A 113 39.21 9.09 46.26
N ASP A 114 38.09 8.48 46.63
CA ASP A 114 37.80 7.95 47.96
C ASP A 114 38.18 6.47 48.14
N LEU A 115 38.72 5.80 47.11
CA LEU A 115 39.00 4.37 47.15
C LEU A 115 40.35 4.04 47.82
N TYR A 116 40.37 2.95 48.58
CA TYR A 116 41.54 2.33 49.22
C TYR A 116 42.09 1.16 48.39
N LYS A 117 41.22 0.30 47.86
CA LYS A 117 41.59 -0.84 46.99
C LYS A 117 40.47 -1.15 46.00
N MET A 118 40.81 -1.85 44.92
CA MET A 118 39.85 -2.19 43.87
C MET A 118 40.06 -3.62 43.35
N TYR A 119 38.97 -4.26 42.96
CA TYR A 119 38.92 -5.57 42.36
C TYR A 119 38.12 -5.51 41.06
N ARG A 120 38.57 -6.24 40.04
CA ARG A 120 37.82 -6.46 38.80
C ARG A 120 37.06 -7.76 38.94
N VAL A 121 35.76 -7.73 38.68
CA VAL A 121 34.91 -8.92 38.62
C VAL A 121 35.12 -9.55 37.25
N PHE A 122 35.12 -10.88 37.14
CA PHE A 122 35.15 -11.52 35.83
C PHE A 122 33.84 -11.24 35.11
N TYR A 123 33.88 -10.70 33.88
CA TYR A 123 32.67 -10.25 33.17
C TYR A 123 32.63 -10.67 31.69
N LYS A 124 33.71 -11.25 31.16
CA LYS A 124 33.78 -11.73 29.77
C LYS A 124 33.34 -13.20 29.71
N ARG A 125 32.40 -13.49 28.82
CA ARG A 125 31.98 -14.86 28.48
C ARG A 125 33.09 -15.71 27.82
N SER A 126 34.13 -15.10 27.26
CA SER A 126 35.13 -15.77 26.40
C SER A 126 36.42 -16.20 27.11
N ASP A 127 36.63 -15.84 28.37
CA ASP A 127 37.89 -16.16 29.07
C ASP A 127 37.92 -17.62 29.61
N TRP A 128 36.93 -18.44 29.24
CA TRP A 128 36.64 -19.74 29.87
C TRP A 128 36.48 -20.85 28.83
N ALA A 129 37.31 -21.88 28.94
CA ALA A 129 37.32 -23.04 28.05
C ALA A 129 36.24 -24.10 28.40
N GLY A 130 35.14 -23.71 29.08
CA GLY A 130 34.15 -24.67 29.60
C GLY A 130 32.73 -24.12 29.67
N PRO A 131 31.69 -24.96 29.49
CA PRO A 131 30.30 -24.53 29.33
C PRO A 131 29.55 -24.09 30.61
N PHE A 132 30.17 -24.06 31.80
CA PHE A 132 29.43 -23.85 33.07
C PHE A 132 30.11 -23.04 34.20
N ASP A 133 31.29 -22.46 33.99
CA ASP A 133 31.98 -21.68 35.05
C ASP A 133 31.76 -20.18 34.85
N TYR A 134 30.50 -19.74 34.94
CA TYR A 134 30.21 -18.32 34.97
C TYR A 134 30.57 -17.77 36.35
N GLU A 135 31.51 -16.83 36.39
CA GLU A 135 32.03 -16.22 37.63
C GLU A 135 31.72 -14.70 37.72
N ASP A 136 30.71 -14.25 37.00
CA ASP A 136 30.30 -12.84 36.91
C ASP A 136 29.18 -12.45 37.88
N GLY A 137 28.73 -13.40 38.71
CA GLY A 137 27.69 -13.22 39.72
C GLY A 137 26.28 -13.17 39.15
N TRP A 138 25.96 -12.12 38.39
CA TRP A 138 24.61 -11.88 37.86
C TRP A 138 24.61 -10.96 36.64
N ASN A 139 23.51 -11.04 35.88
CA ASN A 139 23.27 -10.19 34.73
C ASN A 139 21.77 -9.93 34.57
N LEU A 140 21.42 -8.66 34.38
CA LEU A 140 20.07 -8.23 34.05
C LEU A 140 19.97 -7.97 32.55
N VAL A 141 18.85 -8.34 31.95
CA VAL A 141 18.52 -7.96 30.58
C VAL A 141 17.53 -6.80 30.64
N ILE A 142 17.82 -5.77 29.87
CA ILE A 142 16.99 -4.58 29.73
C ILE A 142 16.47 -4.58 28.32
N ILE A 143 15.15 -4.57 28.17
CA ILE A 143 14.48 -4.40 26.88
C ILE A 143 13.71 -3.08 26.88
N LYS A 144 13.97 -2.24 25.89
CA LYS A 144 13.37 -0.92 25.74
C LYS A 144 12.71 -0.81 24.39
N HIS A 145 11.70 0.03 24.27
CA HIS A 145 11.16 0.41 22.97
C HIS A 145 11.04 1.92 22.83
N ASP A 146 11.12 2.37 21.59
CA ASP A 146 10.68 3.69 21.17
C ASP A 146 10.03 3.59 19.78
N TYR A 147 9.76 4.73 19.16
CA TYR A 147 9.19 4.78 17.82
C TYR A 147 10.09 4.14 16.74
N GLU A 148 11.41 4.14 16.94
CA GLU A 148 12.38 3.63 15.97
C GLU A 148 12.55 2.10 16.03
N GLY A 149 12.25 1.47 17.19
CA GLY A 149 12.26 0.03 17.35
C GLY A 149 12.43 -0.44 18.80
N VAL A 150 12.97 -1.65 18.95
CA VAL A 150 13.25 -2.30 20.23
C VAL A 150 14.75 -2.46 20.41
N TYR A 151 15.20 -2.24 21.65
CA TYR A 151 16.60 -2.29 22.05
C TYR A 151 16.76 -3.26 23.19
N VAL A 152 17.82 -4.07 23.12
CA VAL A 152 18.17 -4.97 24.21
C VAL A 152 19.59 -4.67 24.68
N ASN A 153 19.76 -4.51 25.99
CA ASN A 153 21.05 -4.31 26.65
C ASN A 153 21.21 -5.31 27.80
N TRP A 154 22.46 -5.63 28.13
CA TRP A 154 22.81 -6.50 29.24
C TRP A 154 23.55 -5.66 30.29
N PHE A 155 23.10 -5.75 31.53
CA PHE A 155 23.54 -4.95 32.67
C PHE A 155 24.16 -5.82 33.74
N PHE A 156 25.40 -5.53 34.13
CA PHE A 156 26.18 -6.42 34.99
C PHE A 156 27.26 -5.66 35.78
N PRO A 157 27.74 -6.21 36.90
CA PRO A 157 28.84 -5.65 37.67
C PRO A 157 30.18 -5.99 37.00
N TYR A 158 31.13 -5.06 36.98
CA TYR A 158 32.48 -5.31 36.42
C TYR A 158 33.63 -5.00 37.38
N ALA A 159 33.38 -4.26 38.46
CA ALA A 159 34.41 -3.99 39.46
C ALA A 159 33.84 -3.60 40.83
N VAL A 160 34.63 -3.79 41.88
CA VAL A 160 34.33 -3.38 43.25
C VAL A 160 35.48 -2.55 43.80
N GLY A 161 35.20 -1.30 44.17
CA GLY A 161 36.11 -0.40 44.87
C GLY A 161 35.74 -0.29 46.34
N TYR A 162 36.68 -0.54 47.25
CA TYR A 162 36.49 -0.32 48.68
C TYR A 162 36.92 1.08 49.07
N LYS A 163 36.08 1.78 49.84
CA LYS A 163 36.31 3.16 50.27
C LYS A 163 37.32 3.22 51.41
N LYS A 164 38.05 4.33 51.49
CA LYS A 164 38.86 4.70 52.66
C LYS A 164 37.93 4.84 53.86
N GLN A 165 38.32 4.22 54.96
CA GLN A 165 37.64 4.27 56.24
C GLN A 165 38.39 5.24 57.17
N ASP A 166 37.65 5.88 58.07
CA ASP A 166 38.19 6.87 59.00
C ASP A 166 39.02 6.19 60.10
N TYR A 167 38.65 4.96 60.48
CA TYR A 167 39.35 4.19 61.50
C TYR A 167 39.92 2.87 60.98
N GLN A 168 41.09 2.49 61.48
CA GLN A 168 41.79 1.28 61.02
C GLN A 168 41.00 -0.02 61.27
N TRP A 169 40.20 -0.08 62.34
CA TRP A 169 39.40 -1.26 62.68
C TRP A 169 38.23 -1.48 61.71
N GLU A 170 37.73 -0.43 61.04
CA GLU A 170 36.62 -0.53 60.08
C GLU A 170 37.00 -1.36 58.84
N TYR A 171 38.29 -1.38 58.48
CA TYR A 171 38.79 -2.20 57.38
C TYR A 171 38.62 -3.72 57.64
N SER A 172 38.55 -4.14 58.90
CA SER A 172 38.33 -5.54 59.28
C SER A 172 36.88 -6.00 59.08
N TYR A 173 35.95 -5.06 58.93
CA TYR A 173 34.52 -5.32 58.72
C TYR A 173 34.09 -5.11 57.26
N LEU A 174 35.04 -4.88 56.35
CA LEU A 174 34.71 -4.73 54.93
C LEU A 174 34.10 -6.04 54.39
N PRO A 175 32.94 -5.98 53.73
CA PRO A 175 32.31 -7.16 53.15
C PRO A 175 33.17 -7.76 52.04
N SER A 176 32.95 -9.03 51.72
CA SER A 176 33.62 -9.70 50.60
C SER A 176 33.21 -9.08 49.25
N VAL A 177 33.98 -9.32 48.19
CA VAL A 177 33.63 -8.86 46.83
C VAL A 177 32.30 -9.49 46.40
N GLU A 178 32.12 -10.77 46.70
CA GLU A 178 30.89 -11.51 46.45
C GLU A 178 29.69 -10.90 47.17
N SER A 179 29.81 -10.61 48.46
CA SER A 179 28.74 -9.94 49.23
C SER A 179 28.39 -8.58 48.62
N ALA A 180 29.39 -7.77 48.25
CA ALA A 180 29.15 -6.47 47.62
C ALA A 180 28.42 -6.59 46.28
N VAL A 181 28.77 -7.59 45.46
CA VAL A 181 28.13 -7.88 44.17
C VAL A 181 26.69 -8.36 44.36
N ASN A 182 26.44 -9.25 45.31
CA ASN A 182 25.10 -9.78 45.61
C ASN A 182 24.18 -8.71 46.21
N GLU A 183 24.67 -7.90 47.15
CA GLU A 183 23.92 -6.75 47.68
C GLU A 183 23.57 -5.73 46.57
N THR A 184 24.45 -5.60 45.57
CA THR A 184 24.17 -4.74 44.41
C THR A 184 23.06 -5.31 43.52
N PHE A 185 22.99 -6.63 43.35
CA PHE A 185 21.86 -7.27 42.67
C PHE A 185 20.53 -7.01 43.39
N GLU A 186 20.50 -7.20 44.71
CA GLU A 186 19.31 -6.92 45.53
C GLU A 186 18.91 -5.44 45.45
N PHE A 187 19.90 -4.54 45.44
CA PHE A 187 19.65 -3.12 45.23
C PHE A 187 18.92 -2.88 43.91
N PHE A 188 19.45 -3.38 42.78
CA PHE A 188 18.87 -3.07 41.47
C PHE A 188 17.50 -3.72 41.25
N THR A 189 17.25 -4.89 41.83
CA THR A 189 16.02 -5.68 41.62
C THR A 189 14.92 -5.41 42.63
N SER A 190 15.25 -5.00 43.86
CA SER A 190 14.29 -4.96 44.98
C SER A 190 14.24 -3.64 45.73
N ASN A 191 15.22 -2.74 45.57
CA ASN A 191 15.27 -1.49 46.33
C ASN A 191 14.50 -0.36 45.61
N PRO A 192 13.55 0.34 46.28
CA PRO A 192 12.81 1.46 45.68
C PRO A 192 13.65 2.65 45.20
N LYS A 193 14.92 2.75 45.64
CA LYS A 193 15.87 3.77 45.19
C LYS A 193 16.60 3.38 43.89
N SER A 194 16.48 2.14 43.45
CA SER A 194 17.03 1.70 42.17
C SER A 194 16.26 2.35 41.01
N GLN A 195 16.99 2.77 39.99
CA GLN A 195 16.43 3.25 38.73
C GLN A 195 15.63 2.17 37.97
N PHE A 196 15.85 0.89 38.28
CA PHE A 196 15.15 -0.23 37.64
C PHE A 196 13.96 -0.74 38.45
N TYR A 197 13.73 -0.21 39.66
CA TYR A 197 12.73 -0.77 40.57
C TYR A 197 11.31 -0.84 39.98
N LYS A 198 10.89 0.18 39.23
CA LYS A 198 9.55 0.25 38.64
C LYS A 198 9.40 -0.65 37.41
N ASP A 199 10.50 -0.93 36.74
CA ASP A 199 10.53 -1.63 35.45
C ASP A 199 10.97 -3.10 35.62
N PHE A 200 11.35 -3.49 36.83
CA PHE A 200 11.80 -4.83 37.15
C PHE A 200 10.60 -5.79 37.27
N GLU A 201 10.54 -6.74 36.35
CA GLU A 201 9.51 -7.78 36.32
C GLU A 201 10.16 -9.12 35.94
N LYS A 202 10.18 -10.07 36.87
CA LYS A 202 10.78 -11.39 36.63
C LYS A 202 10.02 -12.17 35.57
N GLY A 203 10.72 -12.65 34.55
CA GLY A 203 10.16 -13.37 33.40
C GLY A 203 9.61 -12.46 32.29
N SER A 204 9.69 -11.13 32.45
CA SER A 204 9.23 -10.18 31.44
C SER A 204 9.96 -10.30 30.12
N PHE A 205 11.28 -10.59 30.12
CA PHE A 205 12.04 -10.62 28.87
C PHE A 205 11.57 -11.75 27.95
N ALA A 206 11.39 -12.96 28.47
CA ALA A 206 10.91 -14.09 27.67
C ALA A 206 9.48 -13.84 27.14
N ARG A 207 8.60 -13.27 27.98
CA ARG A 207 7.22 -12.93 27.60
C ARG A 207 7.19 -11.88 26.49
N VAL A 208 7.85 -10.74 26.72
CA VAL A 208 7.89 -9.60 25.80
C VAL A 208 8.59 -10.01 24.50
N TRP A 209 9.72 -10.71 24.57
CA TRP A 209 10.46 -11.15 23.40
C TRP A 209 9.68 -12.13 22.52
N ALA A 210 8.93 -13.06 23.12
CA ALA A 210 8.06 -13.96 22.36
C ALA A 210 7.00 -13.17 21.58
N GLN A 211 6.35 -12.22 22.22
CA GLN A 211 5.33 -11.38 21.58
C GLN A 211 5.91 -10.50 20.46
N ILE A 212 7.12 -9.96 20.64
CA ILE A 212 7.81 -9.18 19.62
C ILE A 212 8.18 -10.05 18.40
N ASN A 213 8.65 -11.28 18.61
CA ASN A 213 8.96 -12.19 17.51
C ASN A 213 7.70 -12.62 16.74
N ASP A 214 6.57 -12.72 17.42
CA ASP A 214 5.28 -13.03 16.80
C ASP A 214 4.60 -11.79 16.19
N ALA A 215 5.17 -10.59 16.38
CA ALA A 215 4.61 -9.34 15.86
C ALA A 215 4.93 -9.17 14.37
N GLU A 216 3.94 -9.53 13.55
CA GLU A 216 3.95 -9.28 12.12
C GLU A 216 2.56 -8.88 11.59
N ASN A 217 2.53 -8.41 10.36
CA ASN A 217 1.32 -8.25 9.57
C ASN A 217 1.62 -8.52 8.09
N GLU A 218 0.66 -8.28 7.21
CA GLU A 218 0.80 -8.58 5.78
C GLU A 218 2.07 -8.00 5.15
N TYR A 219 2.54 -6.83 5.61
CA TYR A 219 3.65 -6.09 4.99
C TYR A 219 4.92 -6.02 5.83
N TYR A 220 4.78 -6.06 7.15
CA TYR A 220 5.84 -5.69 8.09
C TYR A 220 6.06 -6.76 9.15
N TYR A 221 7.30 -6.89 9.59
CA TYR A 221 7.74 -7.78 10.66
C TYR A 221 8.89 -7.15 11.45
N MET A 222 9.14 -7.64 12.66
CA MET A 222 10.29 -7.20 13.45
C MET A 222 11.56 -7.98 13.08
N ALA A 223 12.67 -7.28 12.88
CA ALA A 223 13.93 -7.92 12.52
C ALA A 223 15.13 -7.28 13.20
N LYS A 224 16.16 -8.07 13.49
CA LYS A 224 17.45 -7.55 13.94
C LYS A 224 18.07 -6.65 12.88
N ASP A 225 18.68 -5.56 13.30
CA ASP A 225 19.46 -4.71 12.40
C ASP A 225 20.83 -5.34 12.11
N GLU A 226 21.26 -5.26 10.85
CA GLU A 226 22.60 -5.67 10.44
C GLU A 226 23.65 -4.63 10.86
N ASN A 227 23.29 -3.35 10.76
CA ASN A 227 24.12 -2.22 11.15
C ASN A 227 23.56 -1.55 12.40
N ARG A 228 24.44 -1.15 13.32
CA ARG A 228 24.03 -0.45 14.55
C ARG A 228 23.41 0.90 14.21
N ARG A 229 22.19 1.13 14.68
CA ARG A 229 21.59 2.47 14.65
C ARG A 229 22.20 3.41 15.68
N PHE A 230 22.50 2.87 16.85
CA PHE A 230 23.00 3.63 17.98
C PHE A 230 24.31 3.04 18.49
N TRP A 231 25.23 3.94 18.82
CA TRP A 231 26.46 3.61 19.51
C TRP A 231 26.60 4.51 20.72
N HIS A 232 26.66 3.90 21.90
CA HIS A 232 26.95 4.65 23.11
C HIS A 232 28.46 4.83 23.20
N SER A 233 28.92 6.07 22.98
CA SER A 233 30.29 6.46 23.30
C SER A 233 30.44 6.49 24.82
N GLY A 234 30.77 5.34 25.41
CA GLY A 234 31.00 5.23 26.83
C GLY A 234 32.46 5.43 27.22
N VAL A 235 32.68 5.79 28.48
CA VAL A 235 34.03 5.78 29.06
C VAL A 235 34.48 4.31 29.14
N ASN A 236 35.70 4.02 28.67
CA ASN A 236 36.32 2.70 28.83
C ASN A 236 36.43 2.36 30.34
N GLY A 237 35.46 1.61 30.84
CA GLY A 237 35.37 1.21 32.24
C GLY A 237 36.35 0.09 32.55
N LEU A 238 37.65 0.37 32.69
CA LEU A 238 38.69 -0.60 33.09
C LEU A 238 38.70 -1.94 32.32
N PHE A 239 38.07 -1.97 31.15
CA PHE A 239 37.97 -3.16 30.32
C PHE A 239 39.32 -3.44 29.65
N GLU A 240 39.73 -4.71 29.62
CA GLU A 240 41.08 -5.12 29.21
C GLU A 240 41.41 -4.89 27.74
N SER A 241 40.40 -4.93 26.87
CA SER A 241 40.55 -4.71 25.44
C SER A 241 39.92 -3.37 25.09
N HIS A 242 40.56 -2.65 24.16
CA HIS A 242 39.90 -1.57 23.44
C HIS A 242 38.54 -2.06 22.95
N ILE A 243 37.51 -1.25 23.12
CA ILE A 243 36.20 -1.49 22.53
C ILE A 243 36.41 -1.86 21.05
N ASN A 244 36.12 -3.11 20.69
CA ASN A 244 36.17 -3.50 19.30
C ASN A 244 34.93 -2.91 18.65
N LEU A 245 35.13 -1.94 17.77
CA LEU A 245 34.05 -1.27 17.05
C LEU A 245 33.22 -2.27 16.21
N ASP A 246 33.73 -3.47 15.94
CA ASP A 246 33.00 -4.51 15.21
C ASP A 246 32.26 -5.50 16.13
N ASP A 247 32.49 -5.46 17.45
CA ASP A 247 31.88 -6.40 18.40
C ASP A 247 30.63 -5.82 19.08
N ASN A 248 29.47 -6.41 18.74
CA ASN A 248 28.13 -6.07 19.27
C ASN A 248 27.96 -6.32 20.77
N SER A 249 28.97 -6.87 21.45
CA SER A 249 28.95 -7.15 22.88
C SER A 249 29.83 -6.22 23.72
N SER A 250 30.49 -5.22 23.09
CA SER A 250 31.42 -4.34 23.80
C SER A 250 30.74 -3.63 24.99
N PRO A 251 31.26 -3.77 26.22
CA PRO A 251 30.65 -3.13 27.36
C PRO A 251 31.15 -1.70 27.55
N PHE A 252 30.33 -0.87 28.16
CA PHE A 252 30.67 0.48 28.60
C PHE A 252 30.22 0.72 30.03
N GLN A 253 30.93 1.62 30.74
CA GLN A 253 30.54 1.99 32.10
C GLN A 253 29.18 2.71 32.08
N TYR A 254 28.25 2.23 32.90
CA TYR A 254 26.91 2.83 33.02
C TYR A 254 26.71 3.58 34.33
N GLY A 255 27.36 3.13 35.41
CA GLY A 255 27.20 3.75 36.72
C GLY A 255 27.81 2.92 37.84
N TYR A 256 27.34 3.17 39.06
CA TYR A 256 27.74 2.42 40.24
C TYR A 256 26.65 2.41 41.32
N MET A 257 26.62 1.35 42.12
CA MET A 257 25.97 1.31 43.42
C MET A 257 27.02 1.53 44.49
N HIS A 258 26.72 2.25 45.57
CA HIS A 258 27.67 2.42 46.66
C HIS A 258 26.99 2.55 48.02
N ASN A 259 27.75 2.26 49.08
CA ASN A 259 27.40 2.55 50.46
C ASN A 259 28.60 3.19 51.18
N GLY A 260 28.67 3.12 52.51
CA GLY A 260 29.80 3.65 53.29
C GLY A 260 31.11 2.87 53.10
N TYR A 261 31.05 1.61 52.67
CA TYR A 261 32.17 0.68 52.65
C TYR A 261 32.74 0.45 51.26
N TYR A 262 31.89 0.38 50.24
CA TYR A 262 32.30 0.05 48.88
C TYR A 262 31.46 0.75 47.80
N ARG A 263 31.94 0.64 46.56
CA ARG A 263 31.31 1.05 45.31
C ARG A 263 31.41 -0.11 44.33
N VAL A 264 30.29 -0.63 43.86
CA VAL A 264 30.23 -1.62 42.77
C VAL A 264 29.95 -0.90 41.47
N PHE A 265 30.89 -0.98 40.55
CA PHE A 265 30.78 -0.39 39.23
C PHE A 265 30.06 -1.34 38.29
N THR A 266 29.14 -0.78 37.51
CA THR A 266 28.24 -1.53 36.63
C THR A 266 28.37 -1.07 35.18
N ALA A 267 28.22 -2.02 34.27
CA ALA A 267 28.35 -1.82 32.84
C ALA A 267 27.05 -2.15 32.10
N LEU A 268 26.92 -1.61 30.89
CA LEU A 268 25.97 -2.06 29.88
C LEU A 268 26.71 -2.56 28.65
N THR A 269 26.17 -3.56 27.96
CA THR A 269 26.58 -3.84 26.58
C THR A 269 26.01 -2.80 25.63
N GLN A 270 26.63 -2.65 24.46
CA GLN A 270 26.02 -1.93 23.34
C GLN A 270 24.65 -2.54 23.00
N PRO A 271 23.66 -1.70 22.61
CA PRO A 271 22.31 -2.18 22.36
C PRO A 271 22.27 -3.07 21.12
N GLN A 272 21.61 -4.21 21.23
CA GLN A 272 21.12 -4.93 20.07
C GLN A 272 19.83 -4.27 19.61
N THR A 273 19.79 -3.81 18.36
CA THR A 273 18.65 -3.06 17.82
C THR A 273 17.82 -3.94 16.89
N TYR A 274 16.49 -3.82 17.03
CA TYR A 274 15.50 -4.56 16.27
C TYR A 274 14.46 -3.59 15.76
N THR A 275 14.13 -3.67 14.47
CA THR A 275 13.33 -2.64 13.81
C THR A 275 12.30 -3.24 12.88
N ILE A 276 11.23 -2.49 12.68
CA ILE A 276 10.15 -2.87 11.79
C ILE A 276 10.66 -2.80 10.35
N LYS A 277 10.68 -3.95 9.67
CA LYS A 277 11.10 -4.09 8.28
C LYS A 277 9.93 -4.53 7.42
N LYS A 278 9.91 -4.03 6.20
CA LYS A 278 9.01 -4.53 5.16
C LYS A 278 9.55 -5.86 4.62
N TYR A 279 8.69 -6.82 4.31
CA TYR A 279 9.15 -8.07 3.72
C TYR A 279 9.86 -7.86 2.37
N ALA A 280 10.96 -8.58 2.17
CA ALA A 280 11.80 -8.47 0.97
C ALA A 280 11.09 -8.89 -0.33
N TRP A 281 9.99 -9.63 -0.25
CA TRP A 281 9.19 -10.03 -1.41
C TRP A 281 8.26 -8.94 -1.94
N ASN A 282 8.30 -7.72 -1.36
CA ASN A 282 7.55 -6.52 -1.79
C ASN A 282 6.03 -6.76 -1.89
N PRO A 283 5.38 -6.99 -0.74
CA PRO A 283 3.95 -7.33 -0.67
C PRO A 283 3.02 -6.29 -1.30
N ASP A 284 3.36 -5.02 -1.15
CA ASP A 284 2.65 -3.89 -1.74
C ASP A 284 2.64 -3.91 -3.25
N GLU A 285 3.77 -4.25 -3.89
CA GLU A 285 3.84 -4.38 -5.34
C GLU A 285 3.09 -5.61 -5.84
N GLN A 286 3.04 -6.69 -5.06
CA GLN A 286 2.22 -7.86 -5.39
C GLN A 286 0.72 -7.55 -5.28
N ASP A 287 0.28 -6.92 -4.20
CA ASP A 287 -1.12 -6.51 -4.01
C ASP A 287 -1.58 -5.51 -5.06
N LYS A 288 -0.71 -4.55 -5.39
CA LYS A 288 -0.92 -3.64 -6.51
C LYS A 288 -1.16 -4.42 -7.80
N LYS A 289 -0.25 -5.31 -8.21
CA LYS A 289 -0.43 -6.14 -9.42
C LYS A 289 -1.73 -6.96 -9.40
N ASN A 290 -2.08 -7.52 -8.24
CA ASN A 290 -3.32 -8.29 -8.07
C ASN A 290 -4.56 -7.42 -8.24
N LEU A 291 -4.64 -6.28 -7.55
CA LEU A 291 -5.76 -5.33 -7.68
C LEU A 291 -5.91 -4.84 -9.11
N TRP A 292 -4.79 -4.43 -9.72
CA TRP A 292 -4.72 -4.06 -11.13
C TRP A 292 -5.34 -5.10 -12.04
N LYS A 293 -4.94 -6.36 -11.89
CA LYS A 293 -5.46 -7.48 -12.67
C LYS A 293 -6.96 -7.66 -12.47
N TYR A 294 -7.43 -7.79 -11.23
CA TYR A 294 -8.84 -8.06 -10.95
C TYR A 294 -9.76 -6.90 -11.35
N TRP A 295 -9.35 -5.67 -11.09
CA TRP A 295 -10.13 -4.48 -11.43
C TRP A 295 -10.16 -4.26 -12.95
N SER A 296 -9.05 -4.50 -13.65
CA SER A 296 -9.03 -4.44 -15.12
C SER A 296 -9.94 -5.50 -15.75
N ILE A 297 -9.96 -6.72 -15.21
CA ILE A 297 -10.89 -7.78 -15.66
C ILE A 297 -12.33 -7.32 -15.44
N GLY A 298 -12.66 -6.81 -14.24
CA GLY A 298 -14.00 -6.31 -13.92
C GLY A 298 -14.45 -5.18 -14.85
N LEU A 299 -13.59 -4.19 -15.08
CA LEU A 299 -13.85 -3.07 -16.01
C LEU A 299 -14.02 -3.53 -17.46
N THR A 300 -13.21 -4.49 -17.90
CA THR A 300 -13.33 -5.06 -19.25
C THR A 300 -14.64 -5.83 -19.40
N LEU A 301 -15.07 -6.58 -18.39
CA LEU A 301 -16.36 -7.29 -18.42
C LEU A 301 -17.53 -6.29 -18.48
N LEU A 302 -17.48 -5.20 -17.71
CA LEU A 302 -18.48 -4.13 -17.78
C LEU A 302 -18.52 -3.47 -19.17
N LEU A 303 -17.36 -3.23 -19.78
CA LEU A 303 -17.29 -2.72 -21.15
C LEU A 303 -17.97 -3.67 -22.14
N LEU A 304 -17.65 -4.97 -22.06
CA LEU A 304 -18.23 -5.99 -22.95
C LEU A 304 -19.74 -6.11 -22.79
N LEU A 305 -20.27 -5.99 -21.57
CA LEU A 305 -21.71 -5.99 -21.29
C LEU A 305 -22.45 -4.84 -21.98
N ILE A 306 -21.79 -3.72 -22.26
CA ILE A 306 -22.38 -2.59 -22.99
C ILE A 306 -22.16 -2.72 -24.49
N ILE A 307 -20.94 -3.06 -24.92
CA ILE A 307 -20.57 -3.11 -26.34
C ILE A 307 -21.28 -4.24 -27.08
N ILE A 308 -21.36 -5.45 -26.51
CA ILE A 308 -21.91 -6.61 -27.21
C ILE A 308 -23.39 -6.39 -27.57
N PRO A 309 -24.29 -6.03 -26.63
CA PRO A 309 -25.69 -5.77 -26.96
C PRO A 309 -25.84 -4.58 -27.92
N SER A 310 -25.08 -3.50 -27.70
CA SER A 310 -25.12 -2.32 -28.56
C SER A 310 -24.70 -2.65 -30.00
N GLY A 311 -23.67 -3.49 -30.17
CA GLY A 311 -23.20 -3.98 -31.46
C GLY A 311 -24.24 -4.86 -32.17
N ILE A 312 -24.91 -5.75 -31.44
CA ILE A 312 -26.00 -6.59 -31.98
C ILE A 312 -27.17 -5.71 -32.47
N ILE A 313 -27.60 -4.75 -31.65
CA ILE A 313 -28.68 -3.81 -32.00
C ILE A 313 -28.30 -2.99 -33.24
N ASN A 314 -27.08 -2.47 -33.30
CA ASN A 314 -26.62 -1.66 -34.42
C ASN A 314 -26.51 -2.48 -35.72
N ARG A 315 -26.02 -3.73 -35.65
CA ARG A 315 -26.00 -4.64 -36.80
C ARG A 315 -27.40 -4.96 -37.32
N LYS A 316 -28.36 -5.22 -36.41
CA LYS A 316 -29.76 -5.47 -36.79
C LYS A 316 -30.37 -4.24 -37.49
N HIS A 317 -30.16 -3.05 -36.95
CA HIS A 317 -30.67 -1.80 -37.53
C HIS A 317 -30.04 -1.49 -38.90
N ASN A 318 -28.72 -1.69 -39.05
CA ASN A 318 -28.06 -1.51 -40.35
C ASN A 318 -28.58 -2.51 -41.40
N LYS A 319 -28.80 -3.78 -41.02
CA LYS A 319 -29.43 -4.76 -41.92
C LYS A 319 -30.83 -4.32 -42.37
N GLU A 320 -31.65 -3.78 -41.47
CA GLU A 320 -32.98 -3.25 -41.80
C GLU A 320 -32.94 -1.99 -42.68
N LYS A 321 -31.83 -1.23 -42.66
CA LYS A 321 -31.62 -0.06 -43.53
C LYS A 321 -31.21 -0.44 -44.95
N GLU A 322 -30.40 -1.48 -45.09
CA GLU A 322 -29.86 -1.99 -46.37
C GLU A 322 -30.77 -3.06 -47.02
N GLU A 323 -31.89 -3.40 -46.38
CA GLU A 323 -32.88 -4.38 -46.84
C GLU A 323 -33.48 -3.98 -48.20
N SER A 324 -33.51 -4.93 -49.16
CA SER A 324 -34.12 -4.72 -50.47
C SER A 324 -35.64 -4.52 -50.35
N LEU A 325 -36.27 -3.88 -51.34
CA LEU A 325 -37.73 -3.73 -51.36
C LEU A 325 -38.44 -5.10 -51.29
N TYR A 326 -37.91 -6.09 -52.01
CA TYR A 326 -38.41 -7.47 -52.01
C TYR A 326 -38.37 -8.08 -50.60
N ASP A 327 -37.21 -8.04 -49.93
CA ASP A 327 -37.04 -8.62 -48.58
C ASP A 327 -37.89 -7.89 -47.55
N LYS A 328 -37.98 -6.56 -47.66
CA LYS A 328 -38.80 -5.73 -46.79
C LYS A 328 -40.29 -6.04 -46.93
N LEU A 329 -40.78 -6.19 -48.17
CA LEU A 329 -42.16 -6.61 -48.44
C LEU A 329 -42.41 -8.03 -47.92
N LYS A 330 -41.48 -8.96 -48.13
CA LYS A 330 -41.57 -10.34 -47.63
C LYS A 330 -41.64 -10.40 -46.10
N ARG A 331 -40.84 -9.58 -45.41
CA ARG A 331 -40.84 -9.50 -43.95
C ARG A 331 -42.10 -8.87 -43.39
N LEU A 332 -42.57 -7.77 -43.99
CA LEU A 332 -43.71 -6.99 -43.48
C LEU A 332 -45.06 -7.60 -43.85
N CYS A 333 -45.19 -8.15 -45.06
CA CYS A 333 -46.43 -8.77 -45.56
C CYS A 333 -46.57 -10.24 -45.13
N ASN A 334 -45.67 -10.78 -44.31
CA ASN A 334 -45.77 -12.15 -43.84
C ASN A 334 -47.09 -12.34 -43.06
N PRO A 335 -47.96 -13.28 -43.45
CA PRO A 335 -49.26 -13.52 -42.82
C PRO A 335 -49.18 -13.73 -41.30
N VAL A 336 -48.07 -14.31 -40.82
CA VAL A 336 -47.82 -14.53 -39.38
C VAL A 336 -47.87 -13.23 -38.56
N ASN A 337 -47.48 -12.09 -39.15
CA ASN A 337 -47.53 -10.78 -38.49
C ASN A 337 -48.96 -10.31 -38.17
N PHE A 338 -49.97 -10.90 -38.81
CA PHE A 338 -51.38 -10.55 -38.68
C PHE A 338 -52.18 -11.60 -37.90
N ILE A 339 -51.51 -12.64 -37.39
CA ILE A 339 -52.12 -13.78 -36.69
C ILE A 339 -51.94 -13.69 -35.16
N SER A 340 -51.05 -12.84 -34.64
CA SER A 340 -50.71 -12.80 -33.20
C SER A 340 -51.48 -11.74 -32.38
N GLY A 341 -52.28 -12.20 -31.41
CA GLY A 341 -52.92 -11.38 -30.35
C GLY A 341 -54.43 -11.17 -30.48
N ASP A 342 -55.02 -10.39 -29.57
CA ASP A 342 -56.47 -10.07 -29.47
C ASP A 342 -57.06 -9.29 -30.67
N ASN A 343 -56.26 -9.05 -31.71
CA ASN A 343 -56.61 -8.27 -32.91
C ASN A 343 -56.52 -9.12 -34.20
N TYR A 344 -56.95 -10.39 -34.15
CA TYR A 344 -57.06 -11.23 -35.34
C TYR A 344 -58.08 -10.63 -36.33
N ASP A 345 -57.58 -10.22 -37.50
CA ASP A 345 -58.38 -9.67 -38.60
C ASP A 345 -58.29 -10.62 -39.80
N LYS A 346 -59.31 -11.46 -39.96
CA LYS A 346 -59.37 -12.49 -41.00
C LYS A 346 -59.19 -11.90 -42.41
N ASP A 347 -59.80 -10.74 -42.68
CA ASP A 347 -59.71 -10.08 -43.99
C ASP A 347 -58.28 -9.61 -44.27
N LYS A 348 -57.58 -9.06 -43.26
CA LYS A 348 -56.16 -8.70 -43.40
C LYS A 348 -55.25 -9.92 -43.54
N VAL A 349 -55.54 -11.02 -42.84
CA VAL A 349 -54.76 -12.27 -42.98
C VAL A 349 -54.92 -12.86 -44.38
N ASP A 350 -56.14 -12.86 -44.93
CA ASP A 350 -56.42 -13.34 -46.28
C ASP A 350 -55.73 -12.47 -47.36
N LYS A 351 -55.79 -11.14 -47.19
CA LYS A 351 -55.05 -10.18 -48.05
C LYS A 351 -53.54 -10.34 -47.93
N ALA A 352 -53.01 -10.52 -46.72
CA ALA A 352 -51.58 -10.77 -46.50
C ALA A 352 -51.13 -12.10 -47.12
N ASN A 353 -51.94 -13.16 -47.02
CA ASN A 353 -51.68 -14.44 -47.68
C ASN A 353 -51.62 -14.29 -49.21
N ALA A 354 -52.57 -13.57 -49.82
CA ALA A 354 -52.60 -13.34 -51.25
C ALA A 354 -51.37 -12.53 -51.73
N ILE A 355 -51.05 -11.45 -51.03
CA ILE A 355 -49.88 -10.61 -51.31
C ILE A 355 -48.57 -11.39 -51.13
N PHE A 356 -48.45 -12.17 -50.05
CA PHE A 356 -47.25 -12.97 -49.75
C PHE A 356 -47.05 -14.10 -50.76
N LYS A 357 -48.13 -14.77 -51.19
CA LYS A 357 -48.07 -15.78 -52.25
C LYS A 357 -47.58 -15.17 -53.56
N ARG A 358 -48.11 -14.00 -53.95
CA ARG A 358 -47.66 -13.27 -55.14
C ARG A 358 -46.19 -12.86 -55.03
N LEU A 359 -45.73 -12.44 -53.85
CA LEU A 359 -44.30 -12.16 -53.57
C LEU A 359 -43.39 -13.37 -53.73
N THR A 360 -43.88 -14.58 -53.44
CA THR A 360 -43.09 -15.82 -53.62
C THR A 360 -43.01 -16.31 -55.06
N GLU A 361 -43.91 -15.83 -55.93
CA GLU A 361 -44.00 -16.23 -57.34
C GLU A 361 -43.19 -15.30 -58.28
N ILE A 362 -42.79 -14.11 -57.80
CA ILE A 362 -41.97 -13.15 -58.56
C ILE A 362 -40.48 -13.23 -58.22
N THR A 363 -39.61 -12.73 -59.10
CA THR A 363 -38.18 -12.59 -58.83
C THR A 363 -37.85 -11.24 -58.17
N PRO A 364 -36.81 -11.14 -57.33
CA PRO A 364 -36.40 -9.87 -56.70
C PRO A 364 -36.02 -8.75 -57.67
N GLU A 365 -35.73 -9.07 -58.94
CA GLU A 365 -35.34 -8.13 -59.98
C GLU A 365 -36.52 -7.55 -60.77
N ASP A 366 -37.73 -8.12 -60.63
CA ASP A 366 -38.94 -7.66 -61.31
C ASP A 366 -39.51 -6.40 -60.63
N LYS A 367 -39.02 -5.24 -61.09
CA LYS A 367 -39.35 -3.93 -60.52
C LYS A 367 -40.81 -3.56 -60.68
N ASP A 368 -41.44 -3.94 -61.79
CA ASP A 368 -42.83 -3.56 -62.08
C ASP A 368 -43.79 -4.38 -61.20
N ALA A 369 -43.56 -5.69 -61.08
CA ALA A 369 -44.33 -6.54 -60.19
C ALA A 369 -44.14 -6.15 -58.71
N LEU A 370 -42.92 -5.77 -58.31
CA LEU A 370 -42.63 -5.26 -56.97
C LEU A 370 -43.36 -3.95 -56.67
N ASP A 371 -43.47 -3.05 -57.64
CA ASP A 371 -44.16 -1.76 -57.49
C ASP A 371 -45.68 -1.94 -57.32
N GLU A 372 -46.27 -2.86 -58.06
CA GLU A 372 -47.68 -3.23 -57.91
C GLU A 372 -47.96 -3.85 -56.54
N ILE A 373 -47.15 -4.82 -56.12
CA ILE A 373 -47.27 -5.48 -54.82
C ILE A 373 -47.09 -4.46 -53.69
N ARG A 374 -46.15 -3.53 -53.84
CA ARG A 374 -45.94 -2.42 -52.91
C ARG A 374 -47.21 -1.59 -52.73
N HIS A 375 -47.88 -1.22 -53.83
CA HIS A 375 -49.13 -0.47 -53.77
C HIS A 375 -50.22 -1.25 -53.03
N LEU A 376 -50.37 -2.55 -53.32
CA LEU A 376 -51.32 -3.42 -52.62
C LEU A 376 -50.99 -3.52 -51.12
N ALA A 377 -49.72 -3.69 -50.75
CA ALA A 377 -49.30 -3.75 -49.35
C ALA A 377 -49.62 -2.47 -48.56
N VAL A 378 -49.49 -1.29 -49.18
CA VAL A 378 -49.85 -0.02 -48.55
C VAL A 378 -51.37 0.13 -48.43
N LEU A 379 -52.11 -0.17 -49.50
CA LEU A 379 -53.56 0.02 -49.56
C LEU A 379 -54.34 -1.00 -48.72
N GLU A 380 -54.01 -2.27 -48.83
CA GLU A 380 -54.77 -3.38 -48.27
C GLU A 380 -54.34 -3.74 -46.85
N LEU A 381 -53.04 -3.59 -46.54
CA LEU A 381 -52.48 -3.96 -45.23
C LEU A 381 -52.07 -2.74 -44.38
N GLY A 382 -52.15 -1.53 -44.92
CA GLY A 382 -51.74 -0.31 -44.22
C GLY A 382 -50.24 -0.29 -43.88
N ILE A 383 -49.42 -1.05 -44.61
CA ILE A 383 -47.99 -1.18 -44.31
C ILE A 383 -47.27 0.11 -44.64
N ASN A 384 -46.58 0.69 -43.65
CA ASN A 384 -45.69 1.81 -43.87
C ASN A 384 -44.29 1.32 -44.31
N LEU A 385 -43.95 1.55 -45.57
CA LEU A 385 -42.66 1.17 -46.15
C LEU A 385 -41.58 2.25 -45.98
N ILE A 386 -41.94 3.44 -45.49
CA ILE A 386 -41.02 4.55 -45.30
C ILE A 386 -40.36 4.41 -43.92
N ASN A 387 -39.04 4.24 -43.93
CA ASN A 387 -38.25 4.27 -42.69
C ASN A 387 -37.87 5.72 -42.38
N ASN A 388 -38.46 6.28 -41.31
CA ASN A 388 -38.19 7.65 -40.86
C ASN A 388 -36.69 7.92 -40.63
N ASP A 389 -35.91 6.91 -40.24
CA ASP A 389 -34.46 7.07 -40.02
C ASP A 389 -33.71 7.31 -41.33
N VAL A 390 -34.14 6.63 -42.39
CA VAL A 390 -33.60 6.82 -43.74
C VAL A 390 -33.99 8.21 -44.27
N VAL A 391 -35.23 8.64 -44.00
CA VAL A 391 -35.72 9.97 -44.39
C VAL A 391 -34.87 11.08 -43.76
N GLU A 392 -34.59 10.99 -42.45
CA GLU A 392 -33.79 12.00 -41.75
C GLU A 392 -32.30 11.97 -42.16
N GLU A 393 -31.75 10.78 -42.43
CA GLU A 393 -30.38 10.64 -42.94
C GLU A 393 -30.25 11.25 -44.35
N LEU A 394 -31.21 10.99 -45.23
CA LEU A 394 -31.27 11.60 -46.56
C LEU A 394 -31.49 13.12 -46.48
N LYS A 395 -32.38 13.63 -45.61
CA LYS A 395 -32.55 15.07 -45.37
C LYS A 395 -31.23 15.76 -45.00
N ARG A 396 -30.44 15.14 -44.14
CA ARG A 396 -29.10 15.67 -43.77
C ARG A 396 -28.15 15.63 -44.95
N LYS A 397 -28.13 14.53 -45.71
CA LYS A 397 -27.25 14.34 -46.86
C LYS A 397 -27.54 15.34 -47.98
N VAL A 398 -28.81 15.49 -48.36
CA VAL A 398 -29.25 16.39 -49.43
C VAL A 398 -29.50 17.82 -48.94
N ASN A 399 -29.10 18.17 -47.72
CA ASN A 399 -29.28 19.53 -47.20
C ASN A 399 -28.47 20.54 -48.06
N PRO A 400 -29.13 21.51 -48.71
CA PRO A 400 -28.47 22.47 -49.60
C PRO A 400 -27.31 23.21 -48.94
N LYS A 401 -27.36 23.44 -47.63
CA LYS A 401 -26.29 24.11 -46.86
C LYS A 401 -24.94 23.42 -46.99
N ASN A 402 -24.91 22.11 -47.21
CA ASN A 402 -23.67 21.34 -47.33
C ASN A 402 -22.88 21.65 -48.61
N PHE A 403 -23.51 22.26 -49.62
CA PHE A 403 -22.93 22.48 -50.96
C PHE A 403 -22.67 23.96 -51.27
N ILE A 404 -22.80 24.83 -50.26
CA ILE A 404 -22.52 26.26 -50.36
C ILE A 404 -21.02 26.55 -50.19
N SER A 405 -20.28 25.70 -49.46
CA SER A 405 -18.86 25.90 -49.18
C SER A 405 -18.09 24.56 -49.13
N PRO A 406 -17.24 24.24 -50.13
CA PRO A 406 -16.99 25.01 -51.35
C PRO A 406 -18.23 25.05 -52.25
N TYR A 407 -18.45 26.18 -52.92
CA TYR A 407 -19.64 26.40 -53.76
C TYR A 407 -19.63 25.47 -54.99
N ASN A 408 -20.68 24.68 -55.15
CA ASN A 408 -20.90 23.88 -56.35
C ASN A 408 -22.35 24.06 -56.83
N ALA A 409 -22.53 24.81 -57.92
CA ALA A 409 -23.84 25.19 -58.44
C ALA A 409 -24.71 23.98 -58.85
N GLU A 410 -24.11 22.98 -59.49
CA GLU A 410 -24.83 21.78 -59.96
C GLU A 410 -25.28 20.91 -58.79
N LYS A 411 -24.40 20.67 -57.81
CA LYS A 411 -24.73 19.92 -56.61
C LYS A 411 -25.73 20.66 -55.73
N LEU A 412 -25.64 21.99 -55.64
CA LEU A 412 -26.57 22.81 -54.88
C LEU A 412 -27.98 22.78 -55.50
N ALA A 413 -28.09 22.88 -56.82
CA ALA A 413 -29.37 22.78 -57.54
C ALA A 413 -30.03 21.42 -57.31
N LEU A 414 -29.27 20.33 -57.48
CA LEU A 414 -29.75 18.97 -57.23
C LEU A 414 -30.12 18.76 -55.75
N ALA A 415 -29.31 19.24 -54.80
CA ALA A 415 -29.62 19.16 -53.37
C ALA A 415 -30.92 19.91 -53.01
N ASN A 416 -31.17 21.09 -53.58
CA ASN A 416 -32.41 21.83 -53.39
C ASN A 416 -33.64 21.04 -53.89
N GLU A 417 -33.55 20.45 -55.09
CA GLU A 417 -34.62 19.62 -55.65
C GLU A 417 -34.93 18.41 -54.75
N LEU A 418 -33.89 17.65 -54.38
CA LEU A 418 -34.05 16.45 -53.55
C LEU A 418 -34.54 16.79 -52.13
N TYR A 419 -34.10 17.93 -51.57
CA TYR A 419 -34.53 18.38 -50.25
C TYR A 419 -36.00 18.83 -50.24
N ALA A 420 -36.48 19.46 -51.31
CA ALA A 420 -37.89 19.82 -51.47
C ALA A 420 -38.80 18.57 -51.53
N ILE A 421 -38.36 17.53 -52.26
CA ILE A 421 -39.11 16.27 -52.37
C ILE A 421 -39.22 15.57 -51.01
N ILE A 422 -38.11 15.42 -50.30
CA ILE A 422 -38.07 14.65 -49.03
C ILE A 422 -38.72 15.37 -47.83
N THR A 423 -39.02 16.67 -47.96
CA THR A 423 -39.68 17.47 -46.91
C THR A 423 -41.19 17.61 -47.11
N LYS A 424 -41.73 17.08 -48.21
CA LYS A 424 -43.17 17.05 -48.49
C LYS A 424 -43.95 16.32 -47.39
N LYS A 425 -45.17 16.80 -47.09
CA LYS A 425 -46.04 16.30 -46.00
C LYS A 425 -46.53 14.86 -46.22
N GLU A 426 -46.74 14.48 -47.48
CA GLU A 426 -47.15 13.14 -47.92
C GLU A 426 -46.09 12.57 -48.85
N LEU A 427 -44.97 12.14 -48.27
CA LEU A 427 -43.87 11.51 -49.00
C LEU A 427 -44.26 10.08 -49.38
N THR A 428 -44.10 9.73 -50.65
CA THR A 428 -44.31 8.37 -51.15
C THR A 428 -43.01 7.56 -51.15
N TYR A 429 -43.12 6.23 -51.18
CA TYR A 429 -41.94 5.35 -51.27
C TYR A 429 -41.15 5.59 -52.58
N SER A 430 -41.83 5.83 -53.71
CA SER A 430 -41.20 6.15 -55.00
C SER A 430 -40.39 7.45 -54.93
N GLU A 431 -40.94 8.50 -54.31
CA GLU A 431 -40.23 9.76 -54.11
C GLU A 431 -39.02 9.59 -53.18
N LEU A 432 -39.13 8.75 -52.13
CA LEU A 432 -38.01 8.42 -51.25
C LEU A 432 -36.88 7.67 -51.99
N GLU A 433 -37.23 6.69 -52.83
CA GLU A 433 -36.25 5.92 -53.61
C GLU A 433 -35.58 6.78 -54.68
N TYR A 434 -36.34 7.66 -55.33
CA TYR A 434 -35.81 8.66 -56.25
C TYR A 434 -34.77 9.55 -55.57
N VAL A 435 -35.09 10.08 -54.38
CA VAL A 435 -34.15 10.88 -53.59
C VAL A 435 -32.94 10.04 -53.17
N ARG A 436 -33.14 8.78 -52.78
CA ARG A 436 -32.04 7.88 -52.39
C ARG A 436 -31.06 7.66 -53.54
N GLU A 437 -31.53 7.30 -54.72
CA GLU A 437 -30.68 7.05 -55.90
C GLU A 437 -29.98 8.31 -56.38
N LYS A 438 -30.71 9.42 -56.55
CA LYS A 438 -30.12 10.69 -57.01
C LYS A 438 -29.15 11.29 -56.00
N SER A 439 -29.37 11.08 -54.70
CA SER A 439 -28.42 11.53 -53.67
C SER A 439 -27.05 10.88 -53.76
N LYS A 440 -26.87 9.76 -54.49
CA LYS A 440 -25.56 9.12 -54.67
C LYS A 440 -24.59 9.95 -55.53
N ILE A 441 -25.12 10.90 -56.29
CA ILE A 441 -24.37 11.78 -57.21
C ILE A 441 -23.88 13.05 -56.49
N LEU A 442 -24.49 13.38 -55.33
CA LEU A 442 -24.08 14.46 -54.43
C LEU A 442 -22.89 14.02 -53.56
#